data_AF-A0A6L3A9P3-F1
#
_entry.id   AF-A0A6L3A9P3-F1
#
_cell.length_a   1.000
_cell.length_b   1.000
_cell.length_c   1.000
_cell.angle_alpha   90.00
_cell.angle_beta   90.00
_cell.angle_gamma   90.00
#
_symmetry.space_group_name_H-M   'P 1'
#
loop_
_entity.id
_entity.type
_entity.pdbx_description
1 polymer ?
#
loop_
_entity_poly.entity_id
_entity_poly.type
_entity_poly.pdbx_seq_one_letter_code
_entity_poly.pdbx_strand_id
1 'polypeptide(L)'
;MTKSKESAVKGSLGSVRSALTIYYSDTEGLFPATGSLALALTAGSKYLRELPFIQIPGKHENLNSVASALDDTGDWLYASQVEGHVAVNCTHTDTKSSVWSVW
;
A
#
# COMPACT_ATOMS: atom_id res chain seq x y z
N MET A 1 -9.17 7.27 -19.58
CA MET A 1 -9.22 7.60 -18.13
C MET A 1 -8.57 6.56 -17.22
N THR A 2 -8.25 5.35 -17.70
CA THR A 2 -7.63 4.29 -16.89
C THR A 2 -6.19 4.60 -16.48
N LYS A 3 -5.38 5.14 -17.41
CA LYS A 3 -3.96 5.49 -17.16
C LYS A 3 -3.75 6.54 -16.07
N SER A 4 -4.63 7.55 -15.99
CA SER A 4 -4.53 8.60 -14.94
C SER A 4 -4.86 8.04 -13.56
N LYS A 5 -5.82 7.11 -13.46
CA LYS A 5 -6.14 6.42 -12.20
C LYS A 5 -5.02 5.46 -11.78
N GLU A 6 -4.45 4.70 -12.71
CA GLU A 6 -3.27 3.86 -12.43
C GLU A 6 -2.08 4.69 -11.94
N SER A 7 -1.83 5.84 -12.56
CA SER A 7 -0.78 6.76 -12.11
C SER A 7 -1.04 7.29 -10.71
N ALA A 8 -2.30 7.56 -10.36
CA ALA A 8 -2.68 7.99 -9.02
C ALA A 8 -2.41 6.89 -7.99
N VAL A 9 -2.81 5.63 -8.25
CA VAL A 9 -2.52 4.52 -7.34
C VAL A 9 -1.02 4.29 -7.19
N LYS A 10 -0.25 4.40 -8.28
CA LYS A 10 1.20 4.30 -8.21
C LYS A 10 1.84 5.43 -7.39
N GLY A 11 1.30 6.63 -7.46
CA GLY A 11 1.69 7.75 -6.60
C GLY A 11 1.38 7.50 -5.12
N SER A 12 0.20 6.95 -4.82
CA SER A 12 -0.18 6.53 -3.47
C SER A 12 0.75 5.43 -2.95
N LEU A 13 1.04 4.41 -3.76
CA LEU A 13 1.98 3.34 -3.41
C LEU A 13 3.38 3.88 -3.12
N GLY A 14 3.87 4.81 -3.94
CA GLY A 14 5.14 5.50 -3.69
C GLY A 14 5.13 6.25 -2.36
N SER A 15 4.04 6.97 -2.04
CA SER A 15 3.89 7.71 -0.78
C SER A 15 3.91 6.79 0.44
N VAL A 16 3.19 5.66 0.39
CA VAL A 16 3.18 4.66 1.47
C VAL A 16 4.55 4.00 1.64
N ARG A 17 5.21 3.63 0.54
CA ARG A 17 6.57 3.06 0.58
C ARG A 17 7.58 4.06 1.15
N SER A 18 7.52 5.33 0.76
CA SER A 18 8.37 6.37 1.35
C SER A 18 8.13 6.56 2.85
N ALA A 19 6.87 6.60 3.29
CA ALA A 19 6.54 6.67 4.71
C ALA A 19 7.08 5.48 5.50
N LEU A 20 6.98 4.28 4.93
CA LEU A 20 7.53 3.06 5.52
C LEU A 20 9.06 3.08 5.62
N THR A 21 9.76 3.60 4.61
CA THR A 21 11.22 3.78 4.66
C THR A 21 11.63 4.76 5.76
N ILE A 22 10.88 5.87 5.94
CA ILE A 22 11.15 6.83 7.02
C ILE A 22 10.87 6.17 8.38
N TYR A 23 9.75 5.46 8.53
CA TYR A 23 9.45 4.69 9.74
C TYR A 23 10.61 3.77 10.10
N TYR A 24 11.06 2.95 9.15
CA TYR A 24 12.17 2.01 9.33
C TYR A 24 13.46 2.70 9.81
N SER A 25 13.76 3.88 9.27
CA SER A 25 14.91 4.69 9.71
C SER A 25 14.75 5.19 11.15
N ASP A 26 13.54 5.62 11.53
CA ASP A 26 13.25 6.18 12.85
C ASP A 26 13.12 5.11 13.94
N THR A 27 12.92 3.85 13.56
CA THR A 27 12.79 2.69 14.45
C THR A 27 14.01 1.77 14.41
N GLU A 28 15.18 2.32 14.08
CA GLU A 28 16.47 1.61 14.13
C GLU A 28 16.49 0.34 13.28
N GLY A 29 15.79 0.36 12.14
CA GLY A 29 15.73 -0.76 11.21
C GLY A 29 14.65 -1.80 11.52
N LEU A 30 13.60 -1.41 12.24
CA LEU A 30 12.45 -2.27 12.51
C LEU A 30 11.24 -1.85 11.67
N PHE A 31 10.73 -2.74 10.83
CA PHE A 31 9.45 -2.49 10.17
C PHE A 31 8.27 -2.67 11.14
N PRO A 32 7.08 -2.08 10.83
CA PRO A 32 5.87 -2.32 11.61
C PRO A 32 5.51 -3.80 11.65
N ALA A 33 4.94 -4.26 12.77
CA ALA A 33 4.39 -5.61 12.83
C ALA A 33 3.28 -5.79 11.78
N THR A 34 3.13 -7.01 11.25
CA THR A 34 2.00 -7.37 10.38
C THR A 34 0.69 -7.01 11.09
N GLY A 35 -0.22 -6.33 10.39
CA GLY A 35 -1.48 -5.81 10.94
C GLY A 35 -1.37 -4.45 11.66
N SER A 36 -0.16 -3.93 11.89
CA SER A 36 0.05 -2.62 12.54
C SER A 36 0.50 -1.51 11.58
N LEU A 37 0.62 -1.79 10.28
CA LEU A 37 1.11 -0.83 9.28
C LEU A 37 0.35 0.49 9.31
N ALA A 38 -0.99 0.46 9.28
CA ALA A 38 -1.82 1.66 9.27
C ALA A 38 -1.53 2.54 10.49
N LEU A 39 -1.62 1.95 11.69
CA LEU A 39 -1.36 2.64 12.95
C LEU A 39 0.05 3.22 12.98
N ALA A 40 1.05 2.44 12.57
CA ALA A 40 2.45 2.85 12.57
C ALA A 40 2.73 4.05 11.67
N LEU A 41 2.13 4.10 10.47
CA LEU A 41 2.37 5.17 9.51
C LEU A 41 1.53 6.43 9.77
N THR A 42 0.38 6.30 10.42
CA THR A 42 -0.53 7.43 10.67
C THR A 42 -0.49 7.97 12.09
N ALA A 43 0.21 7.31 13.02
CA ALA A 43 0.35 7.75 14.40
C ALA A 43 0.89 9.19 14.48
N GLY A 44 0.11 10.06 15.13
CA GLY A 44 0.46 11.48 15.29
C GLY A 44 0.61 12.25 13.96
N SER A 45 0.15 11.69 12.83
CA SER A 45 0.35 12.24 11.49
C SER A 45 1.83 12.49 11.12
N LYS A 46 2.76 11.73 11.71
CA LYS A 46 4.20 11.95 11.52
C LYS A 46 4.69 11.60 10.12
N TYR A 47 4.27 10.44 9.60
CA TYR A 47 4.71 9.94 8.28
C TYR A 47 3.61 10.12 7.23
N LEU A 48 2.37 9.82 7.60
CA LEU A 48 1.17 10.05 6.80
C LEU A 48 0.07 10.62 7.69
N ARG A 49 -0.81 11.44 7.11
CA ARG A 49 -2.05 11.85 7.80
C ARG A 49 -3.03 10.69 7.93
N GLU A 50 -3.18 9.94 6.84
CA GLU A 50 -4.01 8.74 6.73
C GLU A 50 -3.42 7.84 5.63
N LEU A 51 -3.79 6.56 5.60
CA LEU A 51 -3.50 5.73 4.45
C LEU A 51 -4.32 6.19 3.24
N PRO A 52 -3.69 6.38 2.07
CA PRO A 52 -4.42 6.77 0.88
C PRO A 52 -5.37 5.65 0.44
N PHE A 53 -6.54 6.03 -0.06
CA PHE A 53 -7.46 5.10 -0.70
C PHE A 53 -6.88 4.59 -2.01
N ILE A 54 -6.98 3.29 -2.22
CA ILE A 54 -6.67 2.66 -3.51
C ILE A 54 -7.93 2.75 -4.37
N GLN A 55 -7.77 3.26 -5.59
CA GLN A 55 -8.88 3.40 -6.54
C GLN A 55 -8.58 2.61 -7.81
N ILE A 56 -8.83 1.30 -7.78
CA ILE A 56 -8.61 0.42 -8.94
C ILE A 56 -9.80 0.56 -9.91
N PRO A 57 -9.60 1.00 -11.16
CA PRO A 57 -10.71 1.28 -12.06
C PRO A 57 -11.59 0.06 -12.37
N GLY A 58 -12.82 0.06 -11.84
CA GLY A 58 -13.86 -0.89 -12.23
C GLY A 58 -13.67 -2.33 -11.72
N LYS A 59 -12.87 -2.51 -10.66
CA LYS A 59 -12.60 -3.83 -10.08
C LYS A 59 -13.05 -3.95 -8.63
N HIS A 60 -12.57 -3.03 -7.80
CA HIS A 60 -12.69 -3.12 -6.35
C HIS A 60 -13.30 -1.85 -5.77
N GLU A 61 -13.80 -1.95 -4.54
CA GLU A 61 -14.19 -0.77 -3.77
C GLU A 61 -12.97 0.08 -3.43
N ASN A 62 -13.19 1.37 -3.14
CA ASN A 62 -12.11 2.23 -2.70
C ASN A 62 -11.82 1.95 -1.22
N LEU A 63 -10.72 1.24 -0.96
CA LEU A 63 -10.31 0.86 0.39
C LEU A 63 -8.98 1.53 0.76
N ASN A 64 -8.80 1.79 2.05
CA ASN A 64 -7.53 2.22 2.65
C ASN A 64 -7.10 1.30 3.80
N SER A 65 -7.72 0.11 3.92
CA SER A 65 -7.35 -0.94 4.86
C SER A 65 -6.04 -1.62 4.45
N VAL A 66 -5.55 -2.49 5.34
CA VAL A 66 -4.34 -3.28 5.11
C VAL A 66 -4.66 -4.75 5.33
N ALA A 67 -4.42 -5.57 4.32
CA ALA A 67 -4.49 -7.02 4.39
C ALA A 67 -3.10 -7.64 4.63
N SER A 68 -3.07 -8.75 5.34
CA SER A 68 -1.84 -9.54 5.59
C SER A 68 -1.65 -10.69 4.60
N ALA A 69 -2.56 -10.87 3.65
CA ALA A 69 -2.50 -11.91 2.63
C ALA A 69 -3.05 -11.36 1.31
N LEU A 70 -2.56 -11.89 0.18
CA LEU A 70 -3.09 -11.56 -1.13
C LEU A 70 -4.45 -12.26 -1.32
N ASP A 71 -5.53 -11.50 -1.20
CA ASP A 71 -6.92 -11.98 -1.28
C ASP A 71 -7.77 -11.22 -2.32
N ASP A 72 -7.14 -10.35 -3.12
CA ASP A 72 -7.75 -9.59 -4.21
C ASP A 72 -8.87 -8.63 -3.75
N THR A 73 -8.84 -8.16 -2.50
CA THR A 73 -9.85 -7.20 -1.99
C THR A 73 -9.65 -5.76 -2.48
N GLY A 74 -8.47 -5.43 -3.02
CA GLY A 74 -8.16 -4.10 -3.56
C GLY A 74 -7.66 -3.08 -2.55
N ASP A 75 -7.24 -3.51 -1.36
CA ASP A 75 -6.62 -2.68 -0.32
C ASP A 75 -5.08 -2.78 -0.31
N TRP A 76 -4.40 -2.30 0.75
CA TRP A 76 -2.94 -2.39 0.84
C TRP A 76 -2.51 -3.78 1.29
N LEU A 77 -1.59 -4.41 0.56
CA LEU A 77 -0.97 -5.68 0.97
C LEU A 77 0.28 -5.42 1.80
N TYR A 78 0.33 -5.95 3.02
CA TYR A 78 1.50 -5.96 3.88
C TYR A 78 1.59 -7.28 4.65
N ALA A 79 2.21 -8.28 4.03
CA ALA A 79 2.21 -9.65 4.53
C ALA A 79 3.25 -9.91 5.62
N SER A 80 4.41 -9.26 5.55
CA SER A 80 5.56 -9.59 6.39
C SER A 80 6.31 -8.36 6.88
N GLN A 81 6.46 -8.30 8.20
CA GLN A 81 7.37 -7.35 8.87
C GLN A 81 8.85 -7.59 8.52
N VAL A 82 9.23 -8.79 8.05
CA VAL A 82 10.64 -9.08 7.73
C VAL A 82 11.05 -8.39 6.42
N GLU A 83 10.16 -8.41 5.44
CA GLU A 83 10.44 -7.84 4.12
C GLU A 83 10.18 -6.34 4.08
N GLY A 84 9.25 -5.83 4.90
CA GLY A 84 8.85 -4.42 4.84
C GLY A 84 8.23 -4.04 3.50
N HIS A 85 7.65 -5.02 2.79
CA HIS A 85 7.13 -4.81 1.45
C HIS A 85 5.63 -4.45 1.50
N VAL A 86 5.30 -3.31 0.91
CA VAL A 86 3.91 -2.89 0.67
C VAL A 86 3.60 -2.99 -0.81
N ALA A 87 2.46 -3.58 -1.14
CA ALA A 87 1.93 -3.68 -2.51
C ALA A 87 0.43 -3.35 -2.55
N VAL A 88 -0.14 -3.36 -3.75
CA VAL A 88 -1.59 -3.31 -3.94
C VAL A 88 -2.14 -4.74 -3.86
N ASN A 89 -3.14 -4.99 -3.03
CA ASN A 89 -3.79 -6.28 -2.87
C ASN A 89 -4.75 -6.57 -4.03
N CYS A 90 -4.19 -6.80 -5.22
CA CYS A 90 -4.95 -7.03 -6.44
C CYS A 90 -4.19 -7.94 -7.41
N THR A 91 -4.90 -8.95 -7.91
CA THR A 91 -4.41 -9.96 -8.86
C THR A 91 -4.74 -9.61 -10.31
N HIS A 92 -5.56 -8.59 -10.54
CA HIS A 92 -5.84 -8.06 -11.87
C HIS A 92 -4.64 -7.37 -12.48
N THR A 93 -4.69 -7.14 -13.79
CA THR A 93 -3.64 -6.46 -14.54
C THR A 93 -3.96 -4.98 -14.79
N ASP A 94 -2.90 -4.18 -14.92
CA ASP A 94 -2.96 -2.79 -15.36
C ASP A 94 -3.07 -2.69 -16.89
N THR A 95 -3.11 -1.46 -17.41
CA THR A 95 -3.17 -1.19 -18.86
C THR A 95 -1.93 -1.66 -19.64
N LYS A 96 -0.89 -2.12 -18.95
CA LYS A 96 0.35 -2.69 -19.51
C LYS A 96 0.46 -4.21 -19.27
N SER A 97 -0.62 -4.86 -18.83
CA SER A 97 -0.66 -6.29 -18.51
C SER A 97 0.22 -6.71 -17.33
N SER A 98 0.64 -5.79 -16.47
CA SER A 98 1.36 -6.10 -15.22
C SER A 98 0.36 -6.26 -14.08
N VAL A 99 0.55 -7.29 -13.25
CA VAL A 99 -0.29 -7.51 -12.05
C VAL A 99 0.01 -6.44 -11.01
N TRP A 100 -1.03 -5.87 -10.39
CA TRP A 100 -0.85 -4.73 -9.48
C TRP A 100 -0.09 -5.10 -8.20
N SER A 101 -0.23 -6.34 -7.72
CA SER A 101 0.53 -6.84 -6.58
C SER A 101 2.03 -7.04 -6.83
N VAL A 102 2.49 -6.94 -8.09
CA VAL A 102 3.92 -7.05 -8.44
C VAL A 102 4.59 -5.70 -8.72
N TRP A 103 3.88 -4.59 -8.50
CA TRP A 103 4.41 -3.22 -8.67
C TRP A 103 5.45 -2.83 -7.62
#